data_AF-A0A7C6JSP0-F1
#
_entry.id   AF-A0A7C6JSP0-F1
#
_cell.length_a   1.000
_cell.length_b   1.000
_cell.length_c   1.000
_cell.angle_alpha   90.00
_cell.angle_beta   90.00
_cell.angle_gamma   90.00
#
_symmetry.space_group_name_H-M   'P 1'
#
loop_
_entity.id
_entity.type
_entity.pdbx_description
1 polymer ?
#
loop_
_entity_poly.entity_id
_entity_poly.type
_entity_poly.pdbx_seq_one_letter_code
_entity_poly.pdbx_strand_id
1 'polypeptide(L)'
;MQAALSSAHSILDKVAKDGVGRDAFALQVEKRSGSPLRLAKPWESQNHKWAEEIDILSAKIFPQEDSAYSSRFLYNTAELLTPFSDNGLNRSLELGAEEIVPLLTAEYLRDRELTWPREYTQEQIRRDATERMQVLYELLLWEQRQKGQITTCGLQPQALPLLRFLATKGVER
;
A
#
# COMPACT_ATOMS: atom_id res chain seq x y z
N MET A 1 19.52 11.31 -17.73
CA MET A 1 18.15 11.79 -18.04
C MET A 1 17.42 10.84 -18.99
N GLN A 2 18.02 10.40 -20.11
CA GLN A 2 17.38 9.49 -21.07
C GLN A 2 16.94 8.13 -20.49
N ALA A 3 17.73 7.55 -19.58
CA ALA A 3 17.35 6.30 -18.87
C ALA A 3 16.10 6.45 -17.98
N ALA A 4 15.95 7.60 -17.30
CA ALA A 4 14.78 7.87 -16.46
C ALA A 4 13.51 8.04 -17.31
N LEU A 5 13.60 8.73 -18.45
CA LEU A 5 12.50 8.86 -19.40
C LEU A 5 12.07 7.50 -19.96
N SER A 6 13.05 6.65 -20.32
CA SER A 6 12.76 5.29 -20.79
C SER A 6 12.09 4.43 -19.72
N SER A 7 12.53 4.55 -18.45
CA SER A 7 11.88 3.86 -17.32
C SER A 7 10.43 4.35 -17.15
N ALA A 8 10.21 5.67 -17.18
CA ALA A 8 8.88 6.26 -17.08
C ALA A 8 7.93 5.78 -18.20
N HIS A 9 8.39 5.76 -19.46
CA HIS A 9 7.60 5.20 -20.55
C HIS A 9 7.28 3.72 -20.34
N SER A 10 8.27 2.92 -19.93
CA SER A 10 8.04 1.50 -19.66
C SER A 10 7.05 1.27 -18.52
N ILE A 11 7.06 2.10 -17.48
CA ILE A 11 6.11 2.01 -16.36
C ILE A 11 4.71 2.40 -16.84
N LEU A 12 4.59 3.51 -17.56
CA LEU A 12 3.32 3.96 -18.11
C LEU A 12 2.70 2.89 -19.02
N ASP A 13 3.48 2.34 -19.95
CA ASP A 13 2.96 1.38 -20.92
C ASP A 13 2.69 0.01 -20.26
N LYS A 14 3.69 -0.57 -19.59
CA LYS A 14 3.57 -1.97 -19.12
C LYS A 14 2.83 -2.12 -17.79
N VAL A 15 2.95 -1.14 -16.90
CA VAL A 15 2.37 -1.23 -15.55
C VAL A 15 1.01 -0.56 -15.51
N ALA A 16 0.92 0.72 -15.89
CA ALA A 16 -0.35 1.44 -15.81
C ALA A 16 -1.31 0.98 -16.92
N LYS A 17 -0.94 1.10 -18.20
CA LYS A 17 -1.86 0.77 -19.31
C LYS A 17 -2.14 -0.73 -19.41
N ASP A 18 -1.10 -1.56 -19.48
CA ASP A 18 -1.27 -3.00 -19.72
C ASP A 18 -1.56 -3.77 -18.42
N GLY A 19 -0.88 -3.42 -17.32
CA GLY A 19 -0.99 -4.13 -16.04
C GLY A 19 -2.25 -3.79 -15.23
N VAL A 20 -2.55 -2.51 -15.05
CA VAL A 20 -3.75 -2.04 -14.33
C VAL A 20 -4.93 -1.83 -15.28
N GLY A 21 -4.68 -1.51 -16.56
CA GLY A 21 -5.72 -1.07 -17.48
C GLY A 21 -5.67 0.46 -17.65
N ARG A 22 -5.95 0.94 -18.86
CA ARG A 22 -6.00 2.39 -19.16
C ARG A 22 -6.88 3.13 -18.15
N ASP A 23 -6.61 4.43 -17.97
CA ASP A 23 -7.16 5.26 -16.88
C ASP A 23 -6.60 4.89 -15.50
N ALA A 24 -5.27 4.80 -15.44
CA ALA A 24 -4.51 4.41 -14.26
C ALA A 24 -3.20 5.20 -14.16
N PHE A 25 -2.61 5.14 -12.98
CA PHE A 25 -1.27 5.66 -12.71
C PHE A 25 -0.38 4.60 -12.08
N ALA A 26 0.92 4.84 -12.17
CA ALA A 26 1.92 4.05 -11.48
C ALA A 26 2.97 4.98 -10.87
N LEU A 27 3.31 4.72 -9.61
CA LEU A 27 4.37 5.37 -8.86
C LEU A 27 5.54 4.40 -8.75
N GLN A 28 6.75 4.88 -9.04
CA GLN A 28 7.95 4.09 -8.86
C GLN A 28 9.06 4.95 -8.24
N VAL A 29 9.67 4.41 -7.18
CA VAL A 29 10.86 4.99 -6.56
C VAL A 29 12.06 4.13 -6.92
N GLU A 30 12.93 4.68 -7.75
CA GLU A 30 14.22 4.07 -8.09
C GLU A 30 15.16 4.19 -6.88
N LYS A 31 15.49 3.06 -6.27
CA LYS A 31 16.46 3.02 -5.17
C LYS A 31 17.87 2.89 -5.72
N ARG A 32 18.85 3.37 -4.97
CA ARG A 32 20.28 3.17 -5.29
C ARG A 32 20.68 1.69 -5.34
N SER A 33 19.97 0.83 -4.61
CA SER A 33 20.15 -0.61 -4.60
C SER A 33 18.83 -1.35 -4.38
N GLY A 34 18.78 -2.61 -4.84
CA GLY A 34 17.61 -3.49 -4.75
C GLY A 34 16.50 -3.15 -5.76
N SER A 35 15.42 -3.93 -5.71
CA SER A 35 14.26 -3.73 -6.59
C SER A 35 13.56 -2.40 -6.30
N PRO A 36 13.11 -1.64 -7.31
CA PRO A 36 12.39 -0.39 -7.11
C PRO A 36 11.12 -0.62 -6.29
N LEU A 37 10.68 0.40 -5.55
CA LEU A 37 9.35 0.37 -4.90
C LEU A 37 8.31 0.79 -5.92
N ARG A 38 7.26 0.00 -6.09
CA ARG A 38 6.21 0.28 -7.07
C ARG A 38 4.82 0.14 -6.49
N LEU A 39 3.95 1.06 -6.89
CA LEU A 39 2.50 1.03 -6.68
C LEU A 39 1.83 1.39 -8.00
N ALA A 40 0.74 0.70 -8.34
CA ALA A 40 -0.05 1.05 -9.50
C ALA A 40 -1.53 0.84 -9.18
N LYS A 41 -2.36 1.82 -9.55
CA LYS A 41 -3.78 1.88 -9.23
C LYS A 41 -4.56 2.55 -10.37
N PRO A 42 -5.84 2.21 -10.58
CA PRO A 42 -6.70 3.04 -11.41
C PRO A 42 -6.80 4.43 -10.78
N TRP A 43 -7.10 5.46 -11.59
CA TRP A 43 -7.36 6.79 -11.01
C TRP A 43 -8.56 6.77 -10.07
N GLU A 44 -9.61 6.05 -10.48
CA GLU A 44 -10.84 5.83 -9.71
C GLU A 44 -11.18 4.34 -9.65
N SER A 45 -11.50 3.88 -8.43
CA SER A 45 -12.14 2.59 -8.18
C SER A 45 -13.57 2.78 -7.66
N GLN A 46 -14.28 1.71 -7.32
CA GLN A 46 -15.69 1.80 -6.91
C GLN A 46 -15.91 2.75 -5.73
N ASN A 47 -14.97 2.78 -4.79
CA ASN A 47 -15.08 3.55 -3.55
C ASN A 47 -13.90 4.50 -3.30
N HIS A 48 -12.90 4.56 -4.19
CA HIS A 48 -11.66 5.32 -3.95
C HIS A 48 -11.27 6.20 -5.13
N LYS A 49 -10.79 7.40 -4.79
CA LYS A 49 -9.96 8.23 -5.67
C LYS A 49 -8.51 8.08 -5.23
N TRP A 50 -7.81 7.12 -5.82
CA TRP A 50 -6.55 6.63 -5.24
C TRP A 50 -5.46 7.68 -5.11
N ALA A 51 -5.40 8.67 -6.00
CA ALA A 51 -4.43 9.75 -5.87
C ALA A 51 -4.65 10.58 -4.59
N GLU A 52 -5.90 10.91 -4.28
CA GLU A 52 -6.28 11.64 -3.06
C GLU A 52 -6.07 10.77 -1.81
N GLU A 53 -6.47 9.50 -1.88
CA GLU A 53 -6.31 8.56 -0.77
C GLU A 53 -4.84 8.28 -0.43
N ILE A 54 -3.96 8.14 -1.42
CA ILE A 54 -2.52 7.97 -1.20
C ILE A 54 -1.93 9.21 -0.54
N ASP A 55 -2.34 10.41 -0.94
CA ASP A 55 -1.88 11.66 -0.32
C ASP A 55 -2.30 11.70 1.16
N ILE A 56 -3.58 11.44 1.44
CA ILE A 56 -4.13 11.37 2.81
C ILE A 56 -3.41 10.30 3.65
N LEU A 57 -3.20 9.10 3.11
CA LEU A 57 -2.52 8.01 3.81
C LEU A 57 -1.06 8.32 4.08
N SER A 58 -0.37 8.97 3.13
CA SER A 58 1.01 9.40 3.32
C SER A 58 1.11 10.45 4.44
N ALA A 59 0.19 11.41 4.50
CA ALA A 59 0.12 12.40 5.58
C ALA A 59 -0.17 11.74 6.95
N LYS A 60 -1.03 10.72 6.99
CA LYS A 60 -1.32 9.93 8.21
C LYS A 60 -0.14 9.08 8.71
N ILE A 61 0.87 8.83 7.88
CA ILE A 61 2.12 8.15 8.29
C ILE A 61 3.14 9.12 8.90
N PHE A 62 3.05 10.42 8.57
CA PHE A 62 3.85 11.48 9.18
C PHE A 62 3.04 12.39 10.12
N PRO A 63 2.29 11.89 11.13
CA PRO A 63 1.76 12.78 12.14
C PRO A 63 2.92 13.53 12.80
N GLN A 64 2.67 14.80 13.02
CA GLN A 64 3.39 15.59 13.99
C GLN A 64 3.34 14.87 15.34
N GLU A 65 4.50 14.80 16.00
CA GLU A 65 4.80 14.22 17.32
C GLU A 65 4.36 12.76 17.63
N ASP A 66 3.28 12.20 17.05
CA ASP A 66 2.78 10.84 17.35
C ASP A 66 2.38 10.06 16.08
N SER A 67 3.33 9.38 15.43
CA SER A 67 3.03 8.69 14.17
C SER A 67 2.09 7.50 14.32
N ALA A 68 1.01 7.44 13.54
CA ALA A 68 0.01 6.38 13.59
C ALA A 68 0.54 5.03 13.06
N TYR A 69 1.65 5.02 12.33
CA TYR A 69 2.33 3.82 11.84
C TYR A 69 3.83 3.97 12.04
N SER A 70 4.48 2.99 12.67
CA SER A 70 5.94 2.99 12.70
C SER A 70 6.52 2.55 11.35
N SER A 71 7.73 3.00 11.07
CA SER A 71 8.50 2.52 9.90
C SER A 71 8.66 1.00 9.96
N ARG A 72 8.98 0.50 11.16
CA ARG A 72 9.24 -0.92 11.39
C ARG A 72 8.02 -1.76 11.00
N PHE A 73 6.82 -1.35 11.42
CA PHE A 73 5.57 -1.99 11.04
C PHE A 73 5.42 -2.06 9.51
N LEU A 74 5.59 -0.93 8.80
CA LEU A 74 5.41 -0.88 7.34
C LEU A 74 6.38 -1.79 6.58
N TYR A 75 7.66 -1.81 6.97
CA TYR A 75 8.66 -2.67 6.33
C TYR A 75 8.45 -4.16 6.68
N ASN A 76 8.23 -4.49 7.96
CA ASN A 76 7.98 -5.87 8.39
C ASN A 76 6.73 -6.45 7.72
N THR A 77 5.67 -5.65 7.64
CA THR A 77 4.41 -6.06 7.00
C THR A 77 4.61 -6.29 5.50
N ALA A 78 5.37 -5.42 4.83
CA ALA A 78 5.69 -5.61 3.42
C ALA A 78 6.46 -6.92 3.17
N GLU A 79 7.44 -7.25 4.03
CA GLU A 79 8.16 -8.52 3.96
C GLU A 79 7.24 -9.71 4.25
N LEU A 80 6.41 -9.62 5.29
CA LEU A 80 5.43 -10.65 5.65
C LEU A 80 4.46 -10.97 4.51
N LEU A 81 4.04 -9.95 3.76
CA LEU A 81 3.09 -10.09 2.66
C LEU A 81 3.75 -10.42 1.31
N THR A 82 5.08 -10.35 1.20
CA THR A 82 5.80 -10.63 -0.04
C THR A 82 5.47 -12.01 -0.64
N PRO A 83 5.33 -13.10 0.14
CA PRO A 83 4.90 -14.40 -0.40
C PRO A 83 3.52 -14.39 -1.07
N PHE A 84 2.65 -13.44 -0.71
CA PHE A 84 1.31 -13.25 -1.28
C PHE A 84 1.26 -12.18 -2.37
N SER A 85 2.41 -11.63 -2.76
CA SER A 85 2.49 -10.71 -3.90
C SER A 85 2.34 -11.48 -5.21
N ASP A 86 1.72 -10.84 -6.19
CA ASP A 86 1.53 -11.44 -7.52
C ASP A 86 2.87 -11.52 -8.28
N ASN A 87 3.61 -12.59 -8.00
CA ASN A 87 4.85 -12.96 -8.71
C ASN A 87 4.60 -14.08 -9.73
N GLY A 88 3.34 -14.32 -10.14
CA GLY A 88 3.00 -15.35 -11.12
C GLY A 88 3.26 -16.80 -10.67
N LEU A 89 3.62 -17.05 -9.40
CA LEU A 89 4.09 -18.35 -8.92
C LEU A 89 3.20 -19.04 -7.87
N ASN A 90 2.19 -18.38 -7.30
CA ASN A 90 1.28 -19.04 -6.35
C ASN A 90 -0.15 -18.53 -6.51
N ARG A 91 -0.86 -19.14 -7.46
CA ARG A 91 -2.26 -18.87 -7.78
C ARG A 91 -3.24 -19.58 -6.82
N SER A 92 -2.82 -19.91 -5.59
CA SER A 92 -3.50 -20.92 -4.75
C SER A 92 -3.85 -20.48 -3.33
N LEU A 93 -3.60 -19.23 -2.95
CA LEU A 93 -4.16 -18.67 -1.72
C LEU A 93 -4.98 -17.43 -2.07
N GLU A 94 -6.28 -17.63 -2.25
CA GLU A 94 -7.30 -16.57 -2.27
C GLU A 94 -7.43 -16.01 -0.84
N LEU A 95 -6.41 -15.30 -0.37
CA LEU A 95 -6.49 -14.59 0.91
C LEU A 95 -7.24 -13.27 0.69
N GLY A 96 -8.43 -13.17 1.26
CA GLY A 96 -9.27 -12.00 1.23
C GLY A 96 -9.03 -11.08 2.43
N ALA A 97 -9.95 -10.13 2.61
CA ALA A 97 -9.92 -9.23 3.76
C ALA A 97 -10.02 -10.02 5.08
N GLU A 98 -10.77 -11.13 5.09
CA GLU A 98 -11.04 -11.94 6.28
C GLU A 98 -9.76 -12.56 6.88
N GLU A 99 -8.76 -12.86 6.06
CA GLU A 99 -7.48 -13.39 6.54
C GLU A 99 -6.41 -12.30 6.69
N ILE A 100 -6.32 -11.39 5.72
CA ILE A 100 -5.23 -10.40 5.69
C ILE A 100 -5.44 -9.31 6.74
N VAL A 101 -6.66 -8.81 6.93
CA VAL A 101 -6.91 -7.70 7.87
C VAL A 101 -6.62 -8.13 9.31
N PRO A 102 -7.05 -9.29 9.82
CA PRO A 102 -6.65 -9.74 11.14
C PRO A 102 -5.14 -9.93 11.31
N LEU A 103 -4.45 -10.41 10.27
CA LEU A 103 -2.99 -10.55 10.26
C LEU A 103 -2.30 -9.18 10.38
N LEU A 104 -2.74 -8.22 9.57
CA LEU A 104 -2.27 -6.83 9.63
C LEU A 104 -2.52 -6.23 11.01
N THR A 105 -3.71 -6.45 11.59
CA THR A 105 -4.09 -5.93 12.90
C THR A 105 -3.20 -6.53 14.00
N ALA A 106 -2.92 -7.83 13.94
CA ALA A 106 -2.05 -8.48 14.90
C ALA A 106 -0.61 -7.94 14.83
N GLU A 107 -0.05 -7.77 13.63
CA GLU A 107 1.30 -7.21 13.47
C GLU A 107 1.35 -5.72 13.86
N TYR A 108 0.29 -4.97 13.59
CA TYR A 108 0.16 -3.58 14.03
C TYR A 108 0.16 -3.48 15.54
N LEU A 109 -0.72 -4.21 16.24
CA LEU A 109 -0.83 -4.18 17.71
C LEU A 109 0.39 -4.78 18.43
N ARG A 110 1.24 -5.54 17.74
CA ARG A 110 2.51 -6.04 18.27
C ARG A 110 3.53 -4.91 18.45
N ASP A 111 3.36 -3.81 17.74
CA ASP A 111 4.27 -2.69 17.80
C ASP A 111 4.20 -1.98 19.17
N ARG A 112 5.35 -1.92 19.84
CA ARG A 112 5.50 -1.35 21.17
C ARG A 112 5.58 0.17 21.15
N GLU A 113 5.77 0.77 19.97
CA GLU A 113 5.83 2.23 19.78
C GLU A 113 4.44 2.85 19.65
N LEU A 114 3.37 2.03 19.54
CA LEU A 114 2.01 2.52 19.47
C LEU A 114 1.52 3.03 20.82
N THR A 115 1.14 4.31 20.84
CA THR A 115 0.47 4.95 21.97
C THR A 115 -1.01 5.06 21.67
N TRP A 116 -1.84 4.61 22.62
CA TRP A 116 -3.29 4.74 22.56
C TRP A 116 -3.79 5.66 23.68
N PRO A 117 -4.93 6.36 23.49
CA PRO A 117 -5.55 7.12 24.57
C PRO A 117 -5.79 6.23 25.80
N ARG A 118 -5.56 6.77 27.01
CA ARG A 118 -5.60 5.98 28.25
C ARG A 118 -6.99 5.45 28.57
N GLU A 119 -8.01 6.13 28.07
CA GLU A 119 -9.42 5.84 28.22
C GLU A 119 -9.93 4.75 27.28
N TYR A 120 -9.13 4.34 26.29
CA TYR A 120 -9.54 3.29 25.36
C TYR A 120 -9.55 1.91 26.01
N THR A 121 -10.65 1.17 25.81
CA THR A 121 -10.69 -0.26 26.12
C THR A 121 -9.93 -1.07 25.07
N GLN A 122 -9.60 -2.33 25.40
CA GLN A 122 -8.93 -3.24 24.46
C GLN A 122 -9.77 -3.48 23.19
N GLU A 123 -11.10 -3.51 23.33
CA GLU A 123 -12.02 -3.64 22.21
C GLU A 123 -11.99 -2.41 21.31
N GLN A 124 -11.91 -1.21 21.88
CA GLN A 124 -11.80 0.04 21.12
C GLN A 124 -10.47 0.11 20.37
N ILE A 125 -9.35 -0.23 21.02
CA ILE A 125 -8.03 -0.32 20.38
C ILE A 125 -8.07 -1.29 19.20
N ARG A 126 -8.58 -2.50 19.42
CA ARG A 126 -8.64 -3.52 18.38
C ARG A 126 -9.53 -3.11 17.22
N ARG A 127 -10.67 -2.47 17.50
CA ARG A 127 -11.58 -1.95 16.49
C ARG A 127 -10.90 -0.88 15.64
N ASP A 128 -10.35 0.16 16.24
CA ASP A 128 -9.69 1.26 15.52
C ASP A 128 -8.47 0.76 14.72
N ALA A 129 -7.70 -0.18 15.30
CA ALA A 129 -6.61 -0.84 14.58
C ALA A 129 -7.14 -1.59 13.35
N THR A 130 -8.22 -2.36 13.49
CA THR A 130 -8.82 -3.12 12.39
C THR A 130 -9.35 -2.20 11.29
N GLU A 131 -10.03 -1.11 11.66
CA GLU A 131 -10.51 -0.10 10.70
C GLU A 131 -9.34 0.53 9.92
N ARG A 132 -8.21 0.84 10.59
CA ARG A 132 -6.99 1.32 9.92
C ARG A 132 -6.39 0.28 8.98
N MET A 133 -6.35 -0.99 9.40
CA MET A 133 -5.81 -2.07 8.59
C MET A 133 -6.68 -2.41 7.40
N GLN A 134 -8.00 -2.21 7.47
CA GLN A 134 -8.90 -2.34 6.33
C GLN A 134 -8.51 -1.36 5.22
N VAL A 135 -8.28 -0.09 5.57
CA VAL A 135 -7.85 0.93 4.59
C VAL A 135 -6.48 0.58 3.99
N LEU A 136 -5.53 0.12 4.81
CA LEU A 136 -4.25 -0.34 4.30
C LEU A 136 -4.38 -1.57 3.39
N TYR A 137 -5.24 -2.53 3.74
CA TYR A 137 -5.50 -3.69 2.91
C TYR A 137 -6.02 -3.29 1.52
N GLU A 138 -6.99 -2.38 1.45
CA GLU A 138 -7.53 -1.87 0.18
C GLU A 138 -6.43 -1.22 -0.67
N LEU A 139 -5.53 -0.46 -0.04
CA LEU A 139 -4.36 0.08 -0.74
C LEU A 139 -3.45 -1.02 -1.28
N LEU A 140 -3.27 -2.12 -0.55
CA LEU A 140 -2.41 -3.22 -0.95
C LEU A 140 -2.98 -4.03 -2.12
N LEU A 141 -4.27 -3.94 -2.43
CA LEU A 141 -4.86 -4.71 -3.53
C LEU A 141 -4.30 -4.27 -4.88
N TRP A 142 -3.81 -5.22 -5.67
CA TRP A 142 -3.58 -5.02 -7.09
C TRP A 142 -4.93 -4.98 -7.81
N GLU A 143 -5.37 -3.79 -8.20
CA GLU A 143 -6.59 -3.62 -8.97
C GLU A 143 -6.28 -3.59 -10.47
N GLN A 144 -7.10 -4.30 -11.26
CA GLN A 144 -7.02 -4.28 -12.71
C GLN A 144 -8.40 -4.01 -13.31
N ARG A 145 -8.48 -3.05 -14.24
CA ARG A 145 -9.66 -2.72 -15.03
C ARG A 145 -9.66 -3.57 -16.31
N GLN A 146 -10.54 -4.56 -16.36
CA GLN A 146 -10.80 -5.36 -17.56
C GLN A 146 -12.25 -5.18 -18.01
N LYS A 147 -12.45 -4.82 -19.30
CA LYS A 147 -13.80 -4.65 -19.89
C LYS A 147 -14.73 -3.71 -19.10
N GLY A 148 -14.17 -2.69 -18.44
CA GLY A 148 -14.92 -1.72 -17.64
C GLY A 148 -15.19 -2.14 -16.19
N GLN A 149 -14.85 -3.37 -15.80
CA GLN A 149 -14.94 -3.84 -14.42
C GLN A 149 -13.57 -3.85 -13.76
N ILE A 150 -13.51 -3.51 -12.48
CA ILE A 150 -12.30 -3.59 -11.67
C ILE A 150 -12.30 -4.91 -10.92
N THR A 151 -11.20 -5.65 -11.04
CA THR A 151 -10.97 -6.91 -10.36
C THR A 151 -9.67 -6.83 -9.56
N THR A 152 -9.63 -7.51 -8.41
CA THR A 152 -8.43 -7.61 -7.59
C THR A 152 -7.64 -8.86 -7.96
N CYS A 153 -6.36 -8.73 -8.26
CA CYS A 153 -5.52 -9.81 -8.80
C CYS A 153 -4.41 -10.28 -7.86
N GLY A 154 -4.24 -9.64 -6.70
CA GLY A 154 -3.24 -9.99 -5.71
C GLY A 154 -2.91 -8.83 -4.78
N LEU A 155 -1.78 -8.92 -4.08
CA LEU A 155 -1.28 -7.86 -3.21
C LEU A 155 -0.04 -7.17 -3.80
N GLN A 156 0.12 -5.89 -3.44
CA GLN A 156 1.26 -5.01 -3.72
C GLN A 156 1.95 -4.59 -2.42
N PRO A 157 2.67 -5.48 -1.71
CA PRO A 157 3.29 -5.17 -0.42
C PRO A 157 4.26 -3.97 -0.46
N GLN A 158 4.87 -3.71 -1.62
CA GLN A 158 5.76 -2.56 -1.85
C GLN A 158 5.06 -1.21 -1.71
N ALA A 159 3.72 -1.15 -1.69
CA ALA A 159 2.96 0.06 -1.43
C ALA A 159 3.26 0.64 -0.04
N LEU A 160 3.51 -0.20 0.99
CA LEU A 160 3.78 0.26 2.36
C LEU A 160 5.09 1.05 2.49
N PRO A 161 6.26 0.53 2.07
CA PRO A 161 7.50 1.30 2.10
C PRO A 161 7.47 2.47 1.11
N LEU A 162 6.69 2.39 0.03
CA LEU A 162 6.48 3.51 -0.89
C LEU A 162 5.72 4.65 -0.22
N LEU A 163 4.63 4.36 0.50
CA LEU A 163 3.90 5.35 1.29
C LEU A 163 4.82 6.04 2.31
N ARG A 164 5.64 5.25 3.01
CA ARG A 164 6.64 5.79 3.95
C ARG A 164 7.63 6.73 3.28
N PHE A 165 8.05 6.41 2.05
CA PHE A 165 8.92 7.28 1.26
C PHE A 165 8.22 8.59 0.89
N LEU A 166 7.00 8.51 0.36
CA LEU A 166 6.20 9.70 0.02
C LEU A 166 6.05 10.61 1.23
N ALA A 167 5.70 10.04 2.39
CA ALA A 167 5.52 10.75 3.65
C ALA A 167 6.78 11.48 4.17
N THR A 168 7.99 11.05 3.79
CA THR A 168 9.25 11.56 4.41
C THR A 168 10.23 12.22 3.48
N LYS A 169 10.15 11.94 2.18
CA LYS A 169 11.10 12.42 1.17
C LYS A 169 10.40 12.91 -0.10
N GLY A 170 9.12 12.56 -0.29
CA GLY A 170 8.33 13.01 -1.44
C GLY A 170 7.69 14.39 -1.26
N VAL A 171 7.66 14.91 -0.03
CA VAL A 171 7.09 16.21 0.34
C VAL A 171 8.20 17.07 0.97
N GLU A 172 9.22 17.42 0.21
CA GLU A 172 10.02 18.60 0.57
C GLU A 172 9.09 19.81 0.41
N ARG A 173 8.65 20.39 1.53
CA ARG A 173 7.99 21.70 1.59
C ARG A 173 9.03 22.81 1.57
#